data_AF-A0A7C3TSF6-F1
#
_entry.id   AF-A0A7C3TSF6-F1
#
_cell.length_a   1.000
_cell.length_b   1.000
_cell.length_c   1.000
_cell.angle_alpha   90.00
_cell.angle_beta   90.00
_cell.angle_gamma   90.00
#
_symmetry.space_group_name_H-M   'P 1'
#
loop_
_entity.id
_entity.type
_entity.pdbx_description
1 polymer ?
#
loop_
_entity_poly.entity_id
_entity_poly.type
_entity_poly.pdbx_seq_one_letter_code
_entity_poly.pdbx_strand_id
1 'polypeptide(L)'
;MKSWPKNLYSLWLAQFIAALGLSMIVPFLPFYLRRLGVQGERSIKIWSGLIYSAPFMISAFMQPVWGIWGDRKGRKPMVLRAMVA
;
A
#
# COMPACT_ATOMS: atom_id res chain seq x y z
N MET A 1 -22.56 -1.34 -24.51
CA MET A 1 -22.98 -2.09 -23.30
C MET A 1 -22.21 -1.55 -22.11
N LYS A 2 -22.90 -1.05 -21.07
CA LYS A 2 -22.30 -0.38 -19.89
C LYS A 2 -21.44 -1.37 -19.08
N SER A 3 -20.14 -1.49 -19.41
CA SER A 3 -19.16 -2.40 -18.75
C SER A 3 -18.63 -1.88 -17.41
N TRP A 4 -19.02 -0.67 -17.02
CA TRP A 4 -18.57 -0.01 -15.79
C TRP A 4 -18.84 -0.81 -14.49
N PRO A 5 -19.95 -1.58 -14.33
CA PRO A 5 -20.17 -2.33 -13.08
C PRO A 5 -19.17 -3.47 -12.94
N LYS A 6 -18.86 -4.17 -14.04
CA LYS A 6 -17.87 -5.26 -14.05
C LYS A 6 -16.47 -4.73 -13.71
N ASN A 7 -16.08 -3.63 -14.34
CA ASN A 7 -14.80 -2.98 -14.05
C ASN A 7 -14.71 -2.52 -12.60
N LEU A 8 -15.79 -1.98 -12.04
CA LEU A 8 -15.85 -1.54 -10.66
C LEU A 8 -15.66 -2.70 -9.68
N TYR A 9 -16.34 -3.83 -9.88
CA TYR A 9 -16.16 -5.02 -9.05
C TYR A 9 -14.73 -5.56 -9.10
N SER A 10 -14.11 -5.60 -10.29
CA SER A 10 -12.71 -6.02 -10.43
C SER A 10 -11.75 -5.08 -9.71
N LEU A 11 -11.92 -3.76 -9.85
CA LEU A 11 -11.10 -2.76 -9.16
C LEU A 11 -11.31 -2.80 -7.65
N TRP A 12 -12.55 -3.00 -7.20
CA TRP A 12 -12.88 -3.11 -5.79
C TRP A 12 -12.22 -4.33 -5.16
N LEU A 13 -12.28 -5.49 -5.81
CA LEU A 13 -11.63 -6.70 -5.33
C LEU A 13 -10.11 -6.55 -5.27
N ALA A 14 -9.51 -5.94 -6.30
CA ALA A 14 -8.08 -5.64 -6.32
C ALA A 14 -7.67 -4.74 -5.15
N GLN A 15 -8.43 -3.65 -4.93
CA GLN A 15 -8.18 -2.73 -3.83
C GLN A 15 -8.37 -3.39 -2.45
N PHE A 16 -9.35 -4.28 -2.33
CA PHE A 16 -9.60 -5.03 -1.10
C PHE A 16 -8.43 -5.94 -0.75
N ILE A 17 -7.90 -6.70 -1.72
CA ILE A 17 -6.73 -7.57 -1.51
C ILE A 17 -5.50 -6.74 -1.12
N ALA A 18 -5.27 -5.61 -1.78
CA ALA A 18 -4.16 -4.71 -1.46
C ALA A 18 -4.29 -4.14 -0.02
N ALA A 19 -5.49 -3.71 0.36
CA ALA A 19 -5.75 -3.17 1.70
C ALA A 19 -5.62 -4.24 2.80
N LEU A 20 -6.03 -5.48 2.53
CA LEU A 20 -5.82 -6.61 3.43
C LEU A 20 -4.33 -6.85 3.69
N GLY A 21 -3.52 -6.91 2.62
CA GLY A 21 -2.08 -7.10 2.76
C GLY A 21 -1.41 -6.02 3.61
N LEU A 22 -1.79 -4.76 3.39
CA LEU A 22 -1.28 -3.63 4.19
C LEU A 22 -1.70 -3.73 5.67
N SER A 23 -2.93 -4.15 5.93
CA SER A 23 -3.48 -4.27 7.29
C SER A 23 -2.82 -5.41 8.08
N MET A 24 -2.38 -6.47 7.41
CA MET A 24 -1.70 -7.60 8.06
C MET A 24 -0.32 -7.22 8.63
N ILE A 25 0.36 -6.20 8.12
CA ILE A 25 1.69 -5.80 8.61
C ILE A 25 1.66 -5.37 10.09
N VAL A 26 0.61 -4.66 10.52
CA VAL A 26 0.51 -4.03 11.84
C VAL A 26 0.73 -5.02 13.01
N PRO A 27 0.03 -6.17 13.08
CA PRO A 27 0.23 -7.12 14.17
C PRO A 27 1.58 -7.85 14.13
N PHE A 28 2.16 -8.09 12.95
CA PHE A 28 3.40 -8.87 12.81
C PHE A 28 4.69 -8.04 12.99
N LEU A 29 4.63 -6.76 12.65
CA LEU A 29 5.79 -5.86 12.64
C LEU A 29 6.53 -5.79 14.00
N PRO A 30 5.85 -5.67 15.16
CA PRO A 30 6.54 -5.64 16.46
C PRO A 30 7.28 -6.94 16.77
N PHE A 31 6.73 -8.10 16.39
CA PHE A 31 7.39 -9.40 16.57
C PHE A 31 8.62 -9.54 15.69
N TYR A 32 8.56 -9.03 14.46
CA TYR A 32 9.71 -9.02 13.55
C TYR A 32 10.84 -8.11 14.06
N LEU A 33 10.51 -6.93 14.57
CA LEU A 33 11.49 -6.02 15.18
C LEU A 33 12.20 -6.63 16.39
N ARG A 34 11.48 -7.40 17.22
CA ARG A 34 12.11 -8.17 18.32
C ARG A 34 13.11 -9.19 17.80
N ARG A 35 12.79 -9.90 16.71
CA ARG A 35 13.73 -10.86 16.08
C ARG A 35 14.96 -10.18 15.48
N LEU A 36 14.83 -8.93 15.02
CA LEU A 36 15.96 -8.12 14.53
C LEU A 36 16.86 -7.59 15.66
N GLY A 37 16.55 -7.86 16.92
CA GLY A 37 17.36 -7.43 18.06
C GLY A 37 16.98 -6.05 18.61
N VAL A 38 15.84 -5.47 18.20
CA VAL A 38 15.33 -4.24 18.82
C VAL A 38 14.81 -4.57 20.22
N GLN A 39 15.55 -4.11 21.23
CA GLN A 39 15.22 -4.32 22.64
C GLN A 39 14.50 -3.10 23.24
N GLY A 40 13.61 -3.37 24.19
CA GLY A 40 12.82 -2.35 24.90
C GLY A 40 11.49 -2.00 24.22
N GLU A 41 10.42 -1.98 25.00
CA GLU A 41 9.06 -1.69 24.48
C GLU A 41 8.96 -0.31 23.83
N ARG A 42 9.65 0.70 24.38
CA ARG A 42 9.66 2.06 23.84
C ARG A 42 10.26 2.10 22.43
N SER A 43 11.40 1.46 22.23
CA SER A 43 12.08 1.38 20.93
C SER A 43 11.22 0.65 19.91
N ILE A 44 10.61 -0.48 20.29
CA ILE A 44 9.73 -1.25 19.40
C ILE A 44 8.52 -0.41 18.97
N LYS A 45 7.87 0.32 19.89
CA LYS A 45 6.73 1.19 19.56
C LYS A 45 7.13 2.30 18.58
N ILE A 46 8.26 2.96 18.80
CA ILE A 46 8.76 4.04 17.94
C ILE A 46 9.10 3.50 16.54
N TRP A 47 9.88 2.42 16.46
CA TRP A 47 10.27 1.81 15.19
C TRP A 47 9.06 1.25 14.43
N SER A 48 8.10 0.64 15.13
CA SER A 48 6.86 0.15 14.50
C SER A 48 6.06 1.31 13.89
N GLY A 49 5.94 2.42 14.60
CA GLY A 49 5.25 3.62 14.10
C GLY A 49 5.95 4.24 12.89
N LEU A 50 7.29 4.36 12.93
CA LEU A 50 8.08 4.88 11.82
C LEU A 50 8.00 4.00 10.57
N ILE A 51 8.14 2.68 10.73
CA ILE A 51 8.08 1.75 9.59
C ILE A 51 6.65 1.71 9.02
N TYR A 52 5.62 1.76 9.86
CA TYR A 52 4.25 1.77 9.39
C TYR A 52 3.88 3.06 8.66
N SER A 53 4.40 4.22 9.07
CA SER A 53 4.12 5.51 8.43
C SER A 53 4.96 5.75 7.15
N ALA A 54 6.12 5.12 7.01
CA ALA A 54 7.02 5.33 5.88
C ALA A 54 6.36 5.11 4.49
N PRO A 55 5.57 4.04 4.23
CA PRO A 55 4.87 3.86 2.96
C PRO A 55 3.88 4.99 2.66
N PHE A 56 3.19 5.53 3.66
CA PHE A 56 2.24 6.63 3.49
C PHE A 56 2.95 7.94 3.17
N MET A 57 4.11 8.18 3.79
CA MET A 57 4.93 9.33 3.48
C MET A 57 5.46 9.28 2.04
N ILE A 58 5.98 8.12 1.62
CA ILE A 58 6.41 7.91 0.23
C ILE A 58 5.23 8.08 -0.73
N SER A 59 4.07 7.52 -0.39
CA SER A 59 2.83 7.65 -1.18
C SER A 59 2.40 9.11 -1.32
N ALA A 60 2.47 9.92 -0.26
CA ALA A 60 2.11 11.34 -0.31
C ALA A 60 2.95 12.12 -1.34
N PHE A 61 4.25 11.85 -1.41
CA PHE A 61 5.12 12.47 -2.42
C PHE A 61 4.94 11.87 -3.83
N MET A 62 4.63 10.58 -3.92
CA MET A 62 4.50 9.89 -5.21
C MET A 62 3.12 10.00 -5.84
N GLN A 63 2.07 10.31 -5.08
CA GLN A 63 0.72 10.54 -5.57
C GLN A 63 0.62 11.56 -6.71
N PRO A 64 1.21 12.77 -6.64
CA PRO A 64 1.16 13.72 -7.75
C PRO A 64 1.88 13.19 -9.00
N VAL A 65 3.02 12.52 -8.83
CA VAL A 65 3.78 11.94 -9.95
C VAL A 65 2.94 10.90 -10.69
N TRP A 66 2.38 9.95 -9.94
CA TRP A 66 1.55 8.89 -10.47
C TRP A 66 0.21 9.39 -11.02
N GLY A 67 -0.40 10.40 -10.39
CA GLY A 67 -1.62 11.04 -10.88
C GLY A 67 -1.44 11.68 -12.26
N ILE A 68 -0.40 12.50 -12.43
CA ILE A 68 -0.07 13.13 -13.71
C ILE A 68 0.21 12.09 -14.79
N TRP A 69 0.90 11.01 -14.45
CA TRP A 69 1.21 9.94 -15.40
C TRP A 69 -0.03 9.13 -15.79
N GLY A 70 -0.94 8.89 -14.85
CA GLY A 70 -2.23 8.23 -15.09
C GLY A 70 -3.16 9.04 -15.98
N ASP A 71 -3.16 10.36 -15.85
CA ASP A 71 -3.96 11.24 -16.70
C ASP A 71 -3.36 11.40 -18.11
N ARG A 72 -2.03 11.32 -18.26
CA ARG A 72 -1.35 11.39 -19.58
C ARG A 72 -1.35 10.08 -20.38
N LYS A 73 -1.08 8.94 -19.73
CA LYS A 73 -0.95 7.62 -20.38
C LYS A 73 -2.22 6.76 -20.31
N GLY A 74 -3.25 7.24 -19.60
CA GLY A 74 -4.48 6.52 -19.33
C GLY A 74 -4.38 5.64 -18.07
N ARG A 75 -5.51 5.51 -17.36
CA ARG A 75 -5.59 4.84 -16.05
C ARG A 75 -5.45 3.32 -16.12
N LYS A 76 -5.87 2.69 -17.22
CA LYS A 76 -5.85 1.22 -17.42
C LYS A 76 -4.43 0.60 -17.40
N PRO A 77 -3.45 1.07 -18.20
CA PRO A 77 -2.09 0.51 -18.16
C PRO A 77 -1.40 0.72 -16.81
N MET A 78 -1.78 1.77 -16.08
CA MET A 78 -1.24 2.06 -14.77
C MET A 78 -1.71 1.05 -13.71
N VAL A 79 -2.99 0.69 -13.72
CA VAL A 79 -3.53 -0.38 -12.87
C VAL A 79 -2.87 -1.72 -13.20
N LEU A 80 -2.73 -2.05 -14.49
CA LEU A 80 -2.08 -3.30 -14.90
C LEU A 80 -0.63 -3.40 -14.41
N ARG A 81 0.15 -2.30 -14.46
CA ARG A 81 1.51 -2.26 -13.91
C ARG A 81 1.51 -2.53 -12.40
N ALA A 82 0.58 -1.92 -11.66
CA ALA A 82 0.51 -2.07 -10.21
C ALA A 82 0.03 -3.45 -9.75
N MET A 83 -0.62 -4.23 -10.62
CA MET A 83 -1.07 -5.59 -10.31
C MET A 83 -0.04 -6.66 -10.67
N VAL A 84 0.87 -6.37 -11.61
CA VAL A 84 1.95 -7.29 -12.01
C VAL A 84 3.22 -7.11 -11.16
N ALA A 85 3.44 -5.90 -10.64
CA ALA A 85 4.55 -5.58 -9.72
C ALA A 85 4.19 -5.93 -8.28
#